data_AF-A0A1A3TZS3-F1
#
_entry.id   AF-A0A1A3TZS3-F1
#
_cell.length_a   1.000
_cell.length_b   1.000
_cell.length_c   1.000
_cell.angle_alpha   90.00
_cell.angle_beta   90.00
_cell.angle_gamma   90.00
#
_symmetry.space_group_name_H-M   'P 1'
#
loop_
_entity.id
_entity.type
_entity.pdbx_description
1 polymer ?
#
loop_
_entity_poly.entity_id
_entity_poly.type
_entity_poly.pdbx_seq_one_letter_code
_entity_poly.pdbx_strand_id
1 'polypeptide(L)'
;MSPAIGDLLARQADDIDTRYHPAAALRRQFNKVFPTHWSFLLGEIALYSFIILLLSGVYLTLFFDPSMAEVIYEGVYQPLNGVQMSRAYETALNISFEVRGGLFVRQLHHWAALMFAASIMVHLARIFFTGAFRRPREANWVIGSLLLILAMFEGYFGYSLPDDLLSGIGIRAALSSITLGMPVIGTWLHWALFGGDFPGTILIPRLYALHILLLPGIILALIGVHLALVWFQKHTQFPGPGRTESNVVGVRVLPIFAIKSGAFFAIITGILGLMGGLLQINAIWNLGPYRPSQVSAGSQPDFYMMWTEGLARLWPAWEFYFWGHTVPGPVGVALIMGLVFILLTIYPFLEKRFTGDYAHHNLLQRPRDAPVRTAIGAMAISFYMVLTLAAMNDIIAWKFHISLNATTWIGRIGMVVLPPIIFFVTYRWCIGLQRSDRDVLEHGIETGIIKRLPHGAYIELHQPLGPVDEHGHPIPLEYAGAALPKKMNTLGSGGAPGRGSFLTADPVDEDAALNEAAHASERRALTALAERQDGNGNGQQH
;
A
#
# COMPACT_ATOMS: atom_id res chain seq x y z
N MET A 1 46.45 -28.07 -5.06
CA MET A 1 45.04 -28.30 -5.49
C MET A 1 44.22 -27.13 -4.99
N SER A 2 43.48 -26.44 -5.85
CA SER A 2 42.54 -25.41 -5.40
C SER A 2 41.54 -26.07 -4.44
N PRO A 3 41.30 -25.54 -3.22
CA PRO A 3 40.30 -26.12 -2.35
C PRO A 3 38.97 -26.15 -3.08
N ALA A 4 38.23 -27.27 -2.94
CA ALA A 4 36.89 -27.33 -3.47
C ALA A 4 36.05 -26.22 -2.82
N ILE A 5 35.14 -25.60 -3.58
CA ILE A 5 34.29 -24.51 -3.06
C ILE A 5 33.56 -24.93 -1.78
N GLY A 6 33.15 -26.20 -1.68
CA GLY A 6 32.54 -26.76 -0.47
C GLY A 6 33.45 -26.68 0.77
N ASP A 7 34.73 -27.02 0.65
CA ASP A 7 35.69 -26.99 1.75
C ASP A 7 35.97 -25.56 2.21
N LEU A 8 36.04 -24.62 1.26
CA LEU A 8 36.24 -23.21 1.56
C LEU A 8 35.05 -22.65 2.36
N LEU A 9 33.81 -22.94 1.91
CA LEU A 9 32.59 -22.51 2.59
C LEU A 9 32.47 -23.13 3.99
N ALA A 10 32.84 -24.40 4.15
CA ALA A 10 32.81 -25.07 5.44
C ALA A 10 33.80 -24.43 6.43
N ARG A 11 35.05 -24.17 5.99
CA ARG A 11 36.05 -23.48 6.82
C ARG A 11 35.61 -22.08 7.21
N GLN A 12 35.05 -21.32 6.27
CA GLN A 12 34.57 -19.97 6.56
C GLN A 12 33.38 -19.98 7.52
N ALA A 13 32.47 -20.95 7.39
CA ALA A 13 31.35 -21.10 8.33
C ALA A 13 31.86 -21.45 9.75
N ASP A 14 32.86 -22.32 9.86
CA ASP A 14 33.50 -22.69 11.14
C ASP A 14 34.24 -21.49 11.77
N ASP A 15 34.99 -20.73 10.98
CA ASP A 15 35.66 -19.50 11.44
C ASP A 15 34.65 -18.45 11.97
N ILE A 16 33.46 -18.36 11.37
CA ILE A 16 32.39 -17.47 11.85
C ILE A 16 31.78 -18.01 13.14
N ASP A 17 31.50 -19.31 13.22
CA ASP A 17 30.82 -19.90 14.38
C ASP A 17 31.73 -19.96 15.61
N THR A 18 33.02 -20.21 15.44
CA THR A 18 34.02 -20.17 16.53
C THR A 18 34.23 -18.76 17.10
N ARG A 19 34.03 -17.70 16.30
CA ARG A 19 34.21 -16.30 16.75
C ARG A 19 32.94 -15.68 17.33
N TYR A 20 31.80 -15.90 16.68
CA TYR A 20 30.56 -15.17 16.98
C TYR A 20 29.42 -16.07 17.47
N HIS A 21 29.53 -17.39 17.31
CA HIS A 21 28.53 -18.39 17.72
C HIS A 21 27.09 -18.11 17.21
N PRO A 22 26.85 -17.66 15.96
CA PRO A 22 25.53 -17.24 15.52
C PRO A 22 24.61 -18.43 15.15
N ALA A 23 25.11 -19.67 15.06
CA ALA A 23 24.37 -20.82 14.52
C ALA A 23 22.99 -21.03 15.19
N ALA A 24 22.92 -20.97 16.51
CA ALA A 24 21.66 -21.17 17.25
C ALA A 24 20.62 -20.08 16.93
N ALA A 25 21.05 -18.82 16.81
CA ALA A 25 20.19 -17.70 16.47
C ALA A 25 19.74 -17.76 15.00
N LEU A 26 20.68 -17.99 14.08
CA LEU A 26 20.39 -18.13 12.64
C LEU A 26 19.43 -19.27 12.36
N ARG A 27 19.59 -20.43 13.01
CA ARG A 27 18.68 -21.57 12.88
C ARG A 27 17.24 -21.22 13.25
N ARG A 28 17.03 -20.39 14.27
CA ARG A 28 15.68 -19.91 14.66
C ARG A 28 15.09 -18.98 13.59
N GLN A 29 15.92 -18.12 12.98
CA GLN A 29 15.49 -17.22 11.92
C GLN A 29 15.19 -17.94 10.61
N PHE A 30 16.05 -18.86 10.19
CA PHE A 30 15.86 -19.64 8.96
C PHE A 30 14.66 -20.57 9.01
N ASN A 31 14.34 -21.12 10.19
CA ASN A 31 13.16 -21.97 10.37
C ASN A 31 11.88 -21.20 10.72
N LYS A 32 11.93 -19.87 10.80
CA LYS A 32 10.73 -19.07 11.00
C LYS A 32 9.77 -19.26 9.82
N VAL A 33 8.49 -19.38 10.12
CA VAL A 33 7.43 -19.61 9.14
C VAL A 33 6.71 -18.31 8.82
N PHE A 34 6.47 -18.07 7.53
CA PHE A 34 5.61 -16.99 7.02
C PHE A 34 4.43 -17.58 6.26
N PRO A 35 3.20 -17.12 6.51
CA PRO A 35 2.04 -17.48 5.72
C PRO A 35 2.17 -17.01 4.26
N THR A 36 1.61 -17.77 3.31
CA THR A 36 1.80 -17.57 1.86
C THR A 36 0.66 -16.85 1.15
N HIS A 37 -0.19 -16.12 1.87
CA HIS A 37 -1.27 -15.37 1.23
C HIS A 37 -0.72 -14.15 0.48
N TRP A 38 -1.17 -13.92 -0.76
CA TRP A 38 -0.67 -12.84 -1.64
C TRP A 38 -0.72 -11.46 -0.98
N SER A 39 -1.76 -11.18 -0.18
CA SER A 39 -1.95 -9.88 0.46
C SER A 39 -0.88 -9.56 1.51
N PHE A 40 -0.09 -10.54 1.95
CA PHE A 40 1.01 -10.32 2.89
C PHE A 40 2.25 -9.73 2.21
N LEU A 41 2.38 -9.89 0.89
CA LEU A 41 3.44 -9.29 0.08
C LEU A 41 3.21 -7.79 -0.19
N LEU A 42 1.99 -7.27 0.05
CA LEU A 42 1.68 -5.85 -0.21
C LEU A 42 2.54 -4.88 0.60
N GLY A 43 2.96 -5.28 1.82
CA GLY A 43 3.88 -4.47 2.63
C GLY A 43 5.33 -4.54 2.12
N GLU A 44 5.71 -5.63 1.46
CA GLU A 44 7.03 -5.78 0.86
C GLU A 44 7.20 -4.84 -0.33
N ILE A 45 6.14 -4.54 -1.08
CA ILE A 45 6.19 -3.53 -2.16
C ILE A 45 6.63 -2.16 -1.63
N ALA A 46 6.12 -1.75 -0.46
CA ALA A 46 6.53 -0.49 0.18
C ALA A 46 7.99 -0.53 0.60
N LEU A 47 8.42 -1.61 1.26
CA LEU A 47 9.83 -1.79 1.66
C LEU A 47 10.78 -1.77 0.46
N TYR A 48 10.42 -2.46 -0.61
CA TYR A 48 11.23 -2.58 -1.82
C TYR A 48 11.33 -1.26 -2.58
N SER A 49 10.21 -0.55 -2.71
CA SER A 49 10.21 0.79 -3.29
C SER A 49 11.04 1.75 -2.45
N PHE A 50 11.00 1.64 -1.12
CA PHE A 50 11.84 2.43 -0.22
C PHE A 50 13.35 2.14 -0.38
N ILE A 51 13.74 0.88 -0.57
CA ILE A 51 15.14 0.55 -0.88
C ILE A 51 15.57 1.21 -2.19
N ILE A 52 14.73 1.17 -3.21
CA ILE A 52 15.01 1.82 -4.50
C ILE A 52 15.09 3.34 -4.34
N LEU A 53 14.24 3.95 -3.53
CA LEU A 53 14.31 5.38 -3.19
C LEU A 53 15.65 5.74 -2.54
N LEU A 54 16.15 4.94 -1.60
CA LEU A 54 17.46 5.17 -1.00
C LEU A 54 18.58 5.08 -2.05
N LEU A 55 18.60 4.02 -2.86
CA LEU A 55 19.65 3.82 -3.86
C LEU A 55 19.67 4.91 -4.93
N SER A 56 18.50 5.26 -5.47
CA SER A 56 18.37 6.32 -6.48
C SER A 56 18.54 7.71 -5.88
N GLY A 57 18.04 7.96 -4.66
CA GLY A 57 18.16 9.23 -3.96
C GLY A 57 19.62 9.54 -3.59
N VAL A 58 20.37 8.56 -3.10
CA VAL A 58 21.82 8.70 -2.85
C VAL A 58 22.56 9.09 -4.13
N TYR A 59 22.21 8.49 -5.27
CA TYR A 59 22.79 8.89 -6.56
C TYR A 59 22.47 10.34 -6.92
N LEU A 60 21.20 10.76 -6.84
CA LEU A 60 20.76 12.11 -7.19
C LEU A 60 21.36 13.19 -6.27
N THR A 61 21.54 12.87 -4.99
CA THR A 61 22.16 13.74 -3.96
C THR A 61 23.56 14.22 -4.38
N LEU A 62 24.28 13.44 -5.19
CA LEU A 62 25.63 13.79 -5.65
C LEU A 62 25.66 14.87 -6.74
N PHE A 63 24.51 15.13 -7.39
CA PHE A 63 24.40 16.05 -8.53
C PHE A 63 23.50 17.26 -8.27
N PHE A 64 22.65 17.20 -7.24
CA PHE A 64 21.67 18.24 -6.94
C PHE A 64 22.25 19.32 -6.00
N ASP A 65 22.10 20.60 -6.36
CA ASP A 65 22.48 21.75 -5.54
C ASP A 65 21.22 22.48 -5.06
N PRO A 66 20.87 22.44 -3.76
CA PRO A 66 19.59 22.95 -3.26
C PRO A 66 19.52 24.49 -3.12
N SER A 67 20.46 25.24 -3.69
CA SER A 67 20.55 26.70 -3.53
C SER A 67 19.42 27.45 -4.26
N MET A 68 18.88 28.48 -3.59
CA MET A 68 17.95 29.46 -4.18
C MET A 68 18.67 30.69 -4.77
N ALA A 69 20.00 30.61 -4.97
CA ALA A 69 20.72 31.65 -5.69
C ALA A 69 20.19 31.77 -7.11
N GLU A 70 19.91 32.99 -7.55
CA GLU A 70 19.44 33.26 -8.91
C GLU A 70 20.59 33.17 -9.90
N VAL A 71 20.40 32.37 -10.95
CA VAL A 71 21.37 32.08 -12.01
C VAL A 71 20.69 32.21 -13.37
N ILE A 72 21.46 32.51 -14.41
CA ILE A 72 20.98 32.48 -15.79
C ILE A 72 21.36 31.13 -16.38
N TYR A 73 20.38 30.41 -16.95
CA TYR A 73 20.65 29.12 -17.56
C TYR A 73 21.41 29.28 -18.87
N GLU A 74 22.60 28.68 -18.93
CA GLU A 74 23.46 28.63 -20.12
C GLU A 74 23.74 27.16 -20.51
N GLY A 75 22.71 26.31 -20.44
CA GLY A 75 22.83 24.86 -20.66
C GLY A 75 22.28 24.38 -22.00
N VAL A 76 22.20 23.05 -22.14
CA VAL A 76 21.83 22.39 -23.42
C VAL A 76 20.36 22.53 -23.82
N TYR A 77 19.45 22.78 -22.88
CA TYR A 77 18.01 22.85 -23.16
C TYR A 77 17.60 24.24 -23.70
N GLN A 78 17.54 24.34 -25.03
CA GLN A 78 17.35 25.61 -25.76
C GLN A 78 16.17 26.49 -25.29
N PRO A 79 14.96 25.95 -25.00
CA PRO A 79 13.82 26.80 -24.63
C PRO A 79 14.01 27.60 -23.33
N LEU A 80 14.95 27.21 -22.47
CA LEU A 80 15.23 27.88 -21.20
C LEU A 80 16.56 28.64 -21.21
N ASN A 81 17.29 28.67 -22.34
CA ASN A 81 18.56 29.37 -22.44
C ASN A 81 18.38 30.89 -22.23
N GLY A 82 19.21 31.50 -21.38
CA GLY A 82 19.11 32.90 -20.99
C GLY A 82 18.01 33.20 -19.96
N VAL A 83 17.29 32.19 -19.46
CA VAL A 83 16.23 32.37 -18.46
C VAL A 83 16.81 32.35 -17.05
N GLN A 84 16.46 33.35 -16.24
CA GLN A 84 16.78 33.38 -14.81
C GLN A 84 15.98 32.32 -14.03
N MET A 85 16.66 31.53 -13.21
CA MET A 85 16.12 30.43 -12.39
C MET A 85 16.90 30.28 -11.07
N SER A 86 16.42 29.45 -10.16
CA SER A 86 17.21 29.02 -9.01
C SER A 86 18.28 28.01 -9.41
N ARG A 87 19.39 27.97 -8.66
CA ARG A 87 20.44 26.95 -8.83
C ARG A 87 19.91 25.52 -8.61
N ALA A 88 18.91 25.36 -7.74
CA ALA A 88 18.16 24.11 -7.58
C ALA A 88 17.50 23.64 -8.88
N TYR A 89 16.79 24.53 -9.56
CA TYR A 89 16.15 24.19 -10.83
C TYR A 89 17.18 23.93 -11.95
N GLU A 90 18.25 24.74 -12.03
CA GLU A 90 19.35 24.52 -12.99
C GLU A 90 19.99 23.13 -12.82
N THR A 91 20.40 22.76 -11.61
CA THR A 91 21.06 21.46 -11.40
C THR A 91 20.09 20.28 -11.57
N ALA A 92 18.80 20.46 -11.33
CA ALA A 92 17.78 19.48 -11.70
C ALA A 92 17.64 19.30 -13.23
N LEU A 93 17.79 20.37 -14.02
CA LEU A 93 17.88 20.28 -15.48
C LEU A 93 19.17 19.57 -15.92
N ASN A 94 20.29 19.83 -15.26
CA ASN A 94 21.58 19.18 -15.59
C ASN A 94 21.52 17.67 -15.31
N ILE A 95 20.88 17.24 -14.21
CA ILE A 95 20.58 15.81 -13.98
C ILE A 95 19.75 15.24 -15.14
N SER A 96 18.80 16.01 -15.66
CA SER A 96 17.88 15.56 -16.71
C SER A 96 18.55 15.48 -18.09
N PHE A 97 19.51 16.35 -18.42
CA PHE A 97 20.03 16.47 -19.78
C PHE A 97 21.54 16.26 -19.92
N GLU A 98 22.32 16.51 -18.89
CA GLU A 98 23.79 16.54 -18.97
C GLU A 98 24.46 15.34 -18.28
N VAL A 99 23.74 14.66 -17.38
CA VAL A 99 24.20 13.43 -16.74
C VAL A 99 23.72 12.21 -17.53
N ARG A 100 24.66 11.36 -17.98
CA ARG A 100 24.32 10.13 -18.72
C ARG A 100 23.46 9.20 -17.85
N GLY A 101 22.21 8.99 -18.24
CA GLY A 101 21.25 8.18 -17.48
C GLY A 101 20.64 8.91 -16.28
N GLY A 102 20.97 10.19 -16.06
CA GLY A 102 20.47 10.97 -14.92
C GLY A 102 18.95 11.14 -14.96
N LEU A 103 18.37 11.42 -16.14
CA LEU A 103 16.91 11.50 -16.29
C LEU A 103 16.22 10.18 -15.91
N PHE A 104 16.76 9.04 -16.34
CA PHE A 104 16.22 7.73 -16.00
C PHE A 104 16.22 7.53 -14.48
N VAL A 105 17.33 7.81 -13.79
CA VAL A 105 17.39 7.64 -12.33
C VAL A 105 16.42 8.60 -11.62
N ARG A 106 16.29 9.84 -12.10
CA ARG A 106 15.32 10.81 -11.58
C ARG A 106 13.87 10.34 -11.77
N GLN A 107 13.53 9.82 -12.94
CA GLN A 107 12.18 9.27 -13.21
C GLN A 107 11.91 8.00 -12.40
N LEU A 108 12.88 7.09 -12.31
CA LEU A 108 12.82 5.91 -11.46
C LEU A 108 12.57 6.29 -10.00
N HIS A 109 13.30 7.29 -9.48
CA HIS A 109 13.14 7.79 -8.13
C HIS A 109 11.72 8.30 -7.88
N HIS A 110 11.19 9.11 -8.81
CA HIS A 110 9.83 9.65 -8.69
C HIS A 110 8.75 8.57 -8.78
N TRP A 111 8.89 7.60 -9.70
CA TRP A 111 7.98 6.45 -9.77
C TRP A 111 8.07 5.55 -8.54
N ALA A 112 9.27 5.36 -7.98
CA ALA A 112 9.46 4.65 -6.73
C ALA A 112 8.79 5.38 -5.56
N ALA A 113 8.79 6.72 -5.54
CA ALA A 113 8.05 7.52 -4.55
C ALA A 113 6.54 7.30 -4.66
N LEU A 114 6.02 7.29 -5.89
CA LEU A 114 4.59 7.01 -6.14
C LEU A 114 4.22 5.59 -5.69
N MET A 115 5.03 4.58 -6.07
CA MET A 115 4.80 3.19 -5.68
C MET A 115 4.92 2.99 -4.17
N PHE A 116 5.87 3.66 -3.52
CA PHE A 116 6.04 3.65 -2.08
C PHE A 116 4.79 4.15 -1.36
N ALA A 117 4.32 5.37 -1.68
CA ALA A 117 3.11 5.92 -1.08
C ALA A 117 1.86 5.09 -1.41
N ALA A 118 1.70 4.65 -2.66
CA ALA A 118 0.54 3.85 -3.09
C ALA A 118 0.48 2.50 -2.37
N SER A 119 1.62 1.81 -2.29
CA SER A 119 1.69 0.51 -1.63
C SER A 119 1.50 0.62 -0.11
N ILE A 120 1.90 1.72 0.54
CA ILE A 120 1.54 1.98 1.94
C ILE A 120 0.02 2.10 2.08
N MET A 121 -0.66 2.86 1.21
CA MET A 121 -2.13 2.98 1.26
C MET A 121 -2.84 1.65 1.03
N VAL A 122 -2.38 0.85 0.06
CA VAL A 122 -2.91 -0.50 -0.22
C VAL A 122 -2.63 -1.46 0.93
N HIS A 123 -1.44 -1.39 1.54
CA HIS A 123 -1.08 -2.17 2.71
C HIS A 123 -1.93 -1.78 3.93
N LEU A 124 -2.13 -0.48 4.17
CA LEU A 124 -3.01 0.05 5.21
C LEU A 124 -4.44 -0.51 5.04
N ALA A 125 -4.98 -0.47 3.82
CA ALA A 125 -6.27 -1.05 3.50
C ALA A 125 -6.32 -2.54 3.87
N ARG A 126 -5.30 -3.33 3.50
CA ARG A 126 -5.20 -4.74 3.92
C ARG A 126 -5.27 -4.87 5.44
N ILE A 127 -4.44 -4.14 6.17
CA ILE A 127 -4.35 -4.25 7.63
C ILE A 127 -5.69 -3.86 8.29
N PHE A 128 -6.30 -2.77 7.82
CA PHE A 128 -7.58 -2.28 8.30
C PHE A 128 -8.71 -3.28 8.06
N PHE A 129 -8.92 -3.70 6.81
CA PHE A 129 -10.05 -4.57 6.46
C PHE A 129 -9.95 -5.96 7.08
N THR A 130 -8.73 -6.49 7.20
CA THR A 130 -8.49 -7.81 7.80
C THR A 130 -8.43 -7.79 9.33
N GLY A 131 -8.49 -6.61 9.96
CA GLY A 131 -8.40 -6.47 11.42
C GLY A 131 -7.03 -6.85 11.99
N ALA A 132 -5.96 -6.71 11.20
CA ALA A 132 -4.60 -7.12 11.57
C ALA A 132 -3.92 -6.17 12.57
N PHE A 133 -4.53 -5.02 12.87
CA PHE A 133 -4.08 -4.05 13.87
C PHE A 133 -4.54 -4.38 15.29
N ARG A 134 -5.50 -5.29 15.45
CA ARG A 134 -6.05 -5.67 16.76
C ARG A 134 -4.94 -6.29 17.62
N ARG A 135 -5.17 -6.34 18.95
CA ARG A 135 -4.20 -6.86 19.91
C ARG A 135 -3.59 -8.19 19.40
N PRO A 136 -2.26 -8.33 19.41
CA PRO A 136 -1.20 -7.49 20.01
C PRO A 136 -0.60 -6.38 19.11
N ARG A 137 -1.15 -6.08 17.93
CA ARG A 137 -0.48 -5.25 16.91
C ARG A 137 -0.85 -3.75 16.91
N GLU A 138 -1.50 -3.25 17.96
CA GLU A 138 -1.95 -1.86 18.07
C GLU A 138 -0.78 -0.87 17.91
N ALA A 139 0.36 -1.13 18.56
CA ALA A 139 1.56 -0.29 18.42
C ALA A 139 2.15 -0.31 17.00
N ASN A 140 2.09 -1.46 16.33
CA ASN A 140 2.60 -1.59 14.97
C ASN A 140 1.74 -0.80 13.96
N TRP A 141 0.43 -0.69 14.23
CA TRP A 141 -0.47 0.20 13.49
C TRP A 141 -0.13 1.67 13.67
N VAL A 142 0.15 2.11 14.90
CA VAL A 142 0.55 3.50 15.18
C VAL A 142 1.83 3.84 14.40
N ILE A 143 2.85 2.98 14.48
CA ILE A 143 4.10 3.16 13.72
C ILE A 143 3.83 3.18 12.21
N GLY A 144 3.01 2.25 11.70
CA GLY A 144 2.63 2.22 10.28
C GLY A 144 1.86 3.47 9.82
N SER A 145 1.00 4.02 10.68
CA SER A 145 0.26 5.26 10.40
C SER A 145 1.19 6.46 10.36
N LEU A 146 2.17 6.54 11.28
CA LEU A 146 3.21 7.56 11.25
C LEU A 146 4.09 7.44 9.99
N LEU A 147 4.41 6.23 9.55
CA LEU A 147 5.14 6.00 8.30
C LEU A 147 4.37 6.53 7.08
N LEU A 148 3.04 6.38 7.03
CA LEU A 148 2.22 6.99 5.97
C LEU A 148 2.28 8.52 6.02
N ILE A 149 2.11 9.12 7.20
CA ILE A 149 2.17 10.58 7.36
C ILE A 149 3.53 11.11 6.94
N LEU A 150 4.62 10.46 7.37
CA LEU A 150 5.98 10.82 6.99
C LEU A 150 6.20 10.64 5.49
N ALA A 151 5.76 9.55 4.88
CA ALA A 151 5.89 9.32 3.43
C ALA A 151 5.16 10.40 2.61
N MET A 152 4.00 10.87 3.07
CA MET A 152 3.27 11.95 2.41
C MET A 152 4.05 13.27 2.43
N PHE A 153 4.56 13.68 3.60
CA PHE A 153 5.34 14.92 3.71
C PHE A 153 6.72 14.79 3.05
N GLU A 154 7.36 13.63 3.14
CA GLU A 154 8.68 13.39 2.55
C GLU A 154 8.61 13.42 1.03
N GLY A 155 7.60 12.79 0.41
CA GLY A 155 7.37 12.89 -1.03
C GLY A 155 7.03 14.32 -1.47
N TYR A 156 6.20 15.01 -0.66
CA TYR A 156 5.88 16.42 -0.89
C TYR A 156 7.12 17.32 -0.89
N PHE A 157 8.04 17.11 0.06
CA PHE A 157 9.30 17.83 0.09
C PHE A 157 10.18 17.46 -1.10
N GLY A 158 10.19 16.19 -1.52
CA GLY A 158 11.01 15.70 -2.64
C GLY A 158 10.70 16.38 -3.97
N TYR A 159 9.44 16.36 -4.43
CA TYR A 159 9.11 17.01 -5.72
C TYR A 159 9.11 18.54 -5.63
N SER A 160 9.16 19.11 -4.42
CA SER A 160 9.32 20.55 -4.19
C SER A 160 10.77 21.03 -4.33
N LEU A 161 11.76 20.14 -4.24
CA LEU A 161 13.18 20.51 -4.31
C LEU A 161 13.59 21.15 -5.64
N PRO A 162 13.16 20.66 -6.81
CA PRO A 162 13.57 21.24 -8.09
C PRO A 162 13.13 22.69 -8.29
N ASP A 163 12.20 23.23 -7.48
CA ASP A 163 11.72 24.61 -7.60
C ASP A 163 11.18 24.95 -9.01
N ASP A 164 10.45 24.00 -9.59
CA ASP A 164 9.70 24.22 -10.83
C ASP A 164 8.40 24.99 -10.55
N LEU A 165 7.82 25.58 -11.60
CA LEU A 165 6.65 26.45 -11.47
C LEU A 165 5.45 25.75 -10.79
N LEU A 166 5.22 24.47 -11.10
CA LEU A 166 4.10 23.71 -10.53
C LEU A 166 4.31 23.46 -9.04
N SER A 167 5.49 22.97 -8.65
CA SER A 167 5.79 22.66 -7.26
C SER A 167 5.87 23.90 -6.38
N GLY A 168 6.44 25.01 -6.88
CA GLY A 168 6.53 26.27 -6.14
C GLY A 168 5.16 26.90 -5.82
N ILE A 169 4.17 26.76 -6.72
CA ILE A 169 2.77 27.13 -6.41
C ILE A 169 2.20 26.23 -5.31
N GLY A 170 2.51 24.93 -5.35
CA GLY A 170 2.18 23.98 -4.29
C GLY A 170 2.73 24.43 -2.94
N ILE A 171 4.00 24.82 -2.86
CA ILE A 171 4.63 25.36 -1.64
C ILE A 171 3.92 26.64 -1.17
N ARG A 172 3.58 27.55 -2.10
CA ARG A 172 2.84 28.77 -1.76
C ARG A 172 1.46 28.44 -1.17
N ALA A 173 0.73 27.51 -1.75
CA ALA A 173 -0.60 27.12 -1.31
C ALA A 173 -0.54 26.36 0.03
N ALA A 174 0.20 25.25 0.08
CA ALA A 174 0.19 24.34 1.22
C ALA A 174 1.12 24.78 2.35
N LEU A 175 2.42 24.98 2.09
CA LEU A 175 3.40 25.27 3.15
C LEU A 175 3.34 26.71 3.64
N SER A 176 3.12 27.67 2.73
CA SER A 176 3.07 29.09 3.12
C SER A 176 1.67 29.45 3.64
N SER A 177 0.63 29.32 2.82
CA SER A 177 -0.69 29.90 3.13
C SER A 177 -1.43 29.18 4.27
N ILE A 178 -1.42 27.84 4.29
CA ILE A 178 -2.07 27.08 5.39
C ILE A 178 -1.35 27.34 6.71
N THR A 179 -0.01 27.33 6.72
CA THR A 179 0.79 27.59 7.92
C THR A 179 0.59 29.00 8.46
N LEU A 180 0.64 30.01 7.58
CA LEU A 180 0.42 31.40 7.96
C LEU A 180 -0.99 31.62 8.52
N GLY A 181 -1.98 30.91 8.00
CA GLY A 181 -3.36 30.98 8.46
C GLY A 181 -3.61 30.41 9.85
N MET A 182 -2.69 29.60 10.42
CA MET A 182 -2.91 28.98 11.72
C MET A 182 -3.15 30.04 12.82
N PRO A 183 -4.26 29.93 13.58
CA PRO A 183 -4.50 30.83 14.70
C PRO A 183 -3.38 30.77 15.74
N VAL A 184 -3.21 31.85 16.50
CA VAL A 184 -2.24 31.99 17.61
C VAL A 184 -0.78 32.09 17.17
N ILE A 185 -0.26 31.15 16.38
CA ILE A 185 1.19 31.04 16.07
C ILE A 185 1.52 30.97 14.57
N GLY A 186 0.56 31.12 13.64
CA GLY A 186 0.78 30.92 12.20
C GLY A 186 1.90 31.76 11.60
N THR A 187 1.94 33.06 11.87
CA THR A 187 3.04 33.94 11.42
C THR A 187 4.38 33.51 11.98
N TRP A 188 4.44 33.13 13.26
CA TRP A 188 5.69 32.66 13.88
C TRP A 188 6.18 31.35 13.26
N LEU A 189 5.27 30.40 13.00
CA LEU A 189 5.60 29.14 12.33
C LEU A 189 6.08 29.37 10.89
N HIS A 190 5.42 30.25 10.15
CA HIS A 190 5.81 30.62 8.79
C HIS A 190 7.22 31.21 8.77
N TRP A 191 7.49 32.24 9.58
CA TRP A 191 8.81 32.85 9.64
C TRP A 191 9.89 31.90 10.18
N ALA A 192 9.54 31.00 11.10
CA ALA A 192 10.45 29.95 11.56
C ALA A 192 10.81 28.96 10.44
N LEU A 193 9.86 28.61 9.56
CA LEU A 193 10.05 27.67 8.45
C LEU A 193 10.78 28.31 7.25
N PHE A 194 10.42 29.53 6.87
CA PHE A 194 10.93 30.22 5.68
C PHE A 194 12.13 31.12 5.97
N GLY A 195 12.34 31.52 7.22
CA GLY A 195 13.39 32.49 7.60
C GLY A 195 13.11 33.92 7.09
N GLY A 196 11.89 34.19 6.63
CA GLY A 196 11.50 35.43 5.96
C GLY A 196 10.14 35.26 5.27
N ASP A 197 9.78 36.22 4.42
CA ASP A 197 8.63 36.07 3.53
C ASP A 197 8.93 35.03 2.42
N PHE A 198 7.87 34.44 1.88
CA PHE A 198 7.94 33.53 0.75
C PHE A 198 8.33 34.29 -0.54
N PRO A 199 9.19 33.75 -1.43
CA PRO A 199 9.74 32.38 -1.42
C PRO A 199 10.93 32.15 -0.46
N GLY A 200 11.65 33.21 -0.09
CA GLY A 200 12.84 33.12 0.76
C GLY A 200 14.01 32.39 0.07
N THR A 201 15.19 32.42 0.70
CA THR A 201 16.42 31.80 0.14
C THR A 201 16.84 30.52 0.84
N ILE A 202 16.33 30.26 2.05
CA ILE A 202 16.75 29.13 2.89
C ILE A 202 15.77 27.95 2.87
N LEU A 203 14.60 28.11 2.25
CA LEU A 203 13.56 27.08 2.25
C LEU A 203 14.02 25.80 1.55
N ILE A 204 14.43 25.86 0.28
CA ILE A 204 14.85 24.67 -0.47
C ILE A 204 16.05 23.97 0.20
N PRO A 205 17.09 24.66 0.71
CA PRO A 205 18.13 24.03 1.54
C PRO A 205 17.59 23.32 2.79
N ARG A 206 16.57 23.88 3.47
CA ARG A 206 15.94 23.23 4.63
C ARG A 206 15.13 22.01 4.21
N LEU A 207 14.33 22.11 3.16
CA LEU A 207 13.59 20.98 2.60
C LEU A 207 14.53 19.87 2.15
N TYR A 208 15.68 20.22 1.56
CA TYR A 208 16.71 19.26 1.18
C TYR A 208 17.25 18.50 2.39
N ALA A 209 17.65 19.20 3.46
CA ALA A 209 18.13 18.56 4.69
C ALA A 209 17.05 17.66 5.35
N LEU A 210 15.78 18.09 5.31
CA LEU A 210 14.66 17.29 5.79
C LEU A 210 14.43 16.04 4.92
N HIS A 211 14.49 16.20 3.59
CA HIS A 211 14.17 15.18 2.61
C HIS A 211 15.27 14.13 2.44
N ILE A 212 16.56 14.47 2.58
CA ILE A 212 17.64 13.47 2.40
C ILE A 212 18.04 12.77 3.71
N LEU A 213 17.97 13.47 4.84
CA LEU A 213 18.56 13.02 6.10
C LEU A 213 17.49 12.79 7.17
N LEU A 214 16.78 13.85 7.56
CA LEU A 214 15.96 13.78 8.78
C LEU A 214 14.76 12.84 8.61
N LEU A 215 13.93 13.06 7.58
CA LEU A 215 12.74 12.25 7.37
C LEU A 215 13.08 10.82 6.91
N PRO A 216 13.97 10.57 5.94
CA PRO A 216 14.36 9.21 5.60
C PRO A 216 15.03 8.48 6.75
N GLY A 217 15.82 9.16 7.59
CA GLY A 217 16.41 8.58 8.79
C GLY A 217 15.35 8.12 9.79
N ILE A 218 14.33 8.94 10.04
CA ILE A 218 13.18 8.59 10.89
C ILE A 218 12.37 7.44 10.24
N ILE A 219 12.08 7.51 8.95
CA ILE A 219 11.35 6.48 8.21
C ILE A 219 12.11 5.14 8.29
N LEU A 220 13.41 5.13 8.03
CA LEU A 220 14.25 3.93 8.11
C LEU A 220 14.26 3.33 9.52
N ALA A 221 14.38 4.17 10.55
CA ALA A 221 14.33 3.72 11.95
C ALA A 221 12.96 3.11 12.29
N LEU A 222 11.87 3.78 11.90
CA LEU A 222 10.51 3.28 12.11
C LEU A 222 10.22 2.02 11.31
N ILE A 223 10.69 1.89 10.07
CA ILE A 223 10.64 0.65 9.27
C ILE A 223 11.39 -0.47 10.01
N GLY A 224 12.58 -0.20 10.54
CA GLY A 224 13.33 -1.16 11.33
C GLY A 224 12.55 -1.70 12.53
N VAL A 225 11.94 -0.80 13.31
CA VAL A 225 11.07 -1.18 14.44
C VAL A 225 9.81 -1.91 13.96
N HIS A 226 9.17 -1.42 12.89
CA HIS A 226 7.95 -2.00 12.32
C HIS A 226 8.19 -3.45 11.87
N LEU A 227 9.26 -3.68 11.10
CA LEU A 227 9.65 -5.03 10.68
C LEU A 227 10.06 -5.89 11.87
N ALA A 228 10.75 -5.35 12.87
CA ALA A 228 11.11 -6.09 14.08
C ALA A 228 9.86 -6.57 14.83
N LEU A 229 8.84 -5.74 14.98
CA LEU A 229 7.56 -6.14 15.61
C LEU A 229 6.88 -7.25 14.82
N VAL A 230 6.75 -7.12 13.50
CA VAL A 230 6.21 -8.19 12.63
C VAL A 230 7.09 -9.44 12.72
N TRP A 231 8.39 -9.26 12.90
CA TRP A 231 9.33 -10.34 12.92
C TRP A 231 9.24 -11.17 14.21
N PHE A 232 9.27 -10.52 15.37
CA PHE A 232 9.32 -11.20 16.66
C PHE A 232 7.94 -11.56 17.20
N GLN A 233 6.89 -10.79 16.90
CA GLN A 233 5.52 -11.10 17.33
C GLN A 233 4.81 -12.16 16.46
N LYS A 234 5.51 -12.70 15.46
CA LYS A 234 4.98 -13.58 14.40
C LYS A 234 3.91 -12.88 13.53
N HIS A 235 3.90 -13.22 12.24
CA HIS A 235 2.95 -12.67 11.30
C HIS A 235 1.55 -13.29 11.52
N THR A 236 0.50 -12.50 11.30
CA THR A 236 -0.91 -12.97 11.33
C THR A 236 -1.24 -13.87 10.14
N GLN A 237 -2.33 -14.63 10.23
CA GLN A 237 -2.78 -15.49 9.14
C GLN A 237 -4.31 -15.48 9.01
N PHE A 238 -4.83 -15.71 7.80
CA PHE A 238 -6.27 -15.98 7.64
C PHE A 238 -6.62 -17.35 8.23
N PRO A 239 -7.79 -17.51 8.87
CA PRO A 239 -8.26 -18.82 9.31
C PRO A 239 -8.42 -19.78 8.12
N GLY A 240 -8.30 -21.07 8.40
CA GLY A 240 -8.34 -22.13 7.41
C GLY A 240 -7.80 -23.45 7.97
N PRO A 241 -7.69 -24.50 7.14
CA PRO A 241 -7.28 -25.82 7.58
C PRO A 241 -5.94 -25.80 8.34
N GLY A 242 -5.92 -26.43 9.53
CA GLY A 242 -4.76 -26.50 10.41
C GLY A 242 -4.26 -25.17 11.00
N ARG A 243 -4.98 -24.05 10.81
CA ARG A 243 -4.60 -22.72 11.31
C ARG A 243 -5.36 -22.40 12.59
N THR A 244 -4.61 -22.20 13.68
CA THR A 244 -5.15 -21.88 15.01
C THR A 244 -4.60 -20.55 15.49
N GLU A 245 -5.16 -20.03 16.59
CA GLU A 245 -4.67 -18.80 17.23
C GLU A 245 -3.24 -18.91 17.76
N SER A 246 -2.71 -20.13 17.99
CA SER A 246 -1.41 -20.35 18.60
C SER A 246 -0.32 -20.76 17.61
N ASN A 247 -0.63 -20.89 16.32
CA ASN A 247 0.31 -21.37 15.31
C ASN A 247 0.43 -20.43 14.11
N VAL A 248 1.41 -20.72 13.25
CA VAL A 248 1.58 -20.07 11.94
C VAL A 248 1.83 -21.16 10.91
N VAL A 249 0.95 -21.26 9.92
CA VAL A 249 1.03 -22.24 8.83
C VAL A 249 1.47 -21.53 7.55
N GLY A 250 2.53 -22.04 6.92
CA GLY A 250 3.10 -21.45 5.72
C GLY A 250 4.45 -22.07 5.39
N VAL A 251 5.32 -21.27 4.78
CA VAL A 251 6.64 -21.71 4.34
C VAL A 251 7.74 -21.13 5.23
N ARG A 252 8.87 -21.84 5.33
CA ARG A 252 10.05 -21.36 6.07
C ARG A 252 10.80 -20.27 5.31
N VAL A 253 11.53 -19.44 6.05
CA VAL A 253 12.45 -18.41 5.50
C VAL A 253 13.38 -19.04 4.48
N LEU A 254 14.13 -20.06 4.88
CA LEU A 254 14.91 -20.89 3.96
C LEU A 254 14.25 -22.27 3.78
N PRO A 255 14.15 -22.77 2.53
CA PRO A 255 14.65 -22.16 1.29
C PRO A 255 13.64 -21.24 0.57
N ILE A 256 12.34 -21.35 0.88
CA ILE A 256 11.29 -20.88 -0.05
C ILE A 256 11.04 -19.37 0.02
N PHE A 257 10.81 -18.83 1.23
CA PHE A 257 10.39 -17.44 1.35
C PHE A 257 11.49 -16.47 0.90
N ALA A 258 12.76 -16.74 1.22
CA ALA A 258 13.88 -15.91 0.79
C ALA A 258 13.98 -15.80 -0.75
N ILE A 259 13.81 -16.91 -1.47
CA ILE A 259 13.82 -16.92 -2.94
C ILE A 259 12.61 -16.14 -3.48
N LYS A 260 11.41 -16.39 -2.96
CA LYS A 260 10.20 -15.70 -3.42
C LYS A 260 10.25 -14.20 -3.16
N SER A 261 10.69 -13.80 -1.97
CA SER A 261 10.84 -12.41 -1.53
C SER A 261 11.92 -11.70 -2.37
N GLY A 262 13.09 -12.32 -2.56
CA GLY A 262 14.15 -11.79 -3.42
C GLY A 262 13.74 -11.68 -4.90
N ALA A 263 13.05 -12.68 -5.45
CA ALA A 263 12.50 -12.62 -6.81
C ALA A 263 11.43 -11.52 -6.94
N PHE A 264 10.59 -11.35 -5.92
CA PHE A 264 9.59 -10.30 -5.91
C PHE A 264 10.23 -8.91 -5.86
N PHE A 265 11.31 -8.71 -5.08
CA PHE A 265 12.10 -7.47 -5.11
C PHE A 265 12.65 -7.17 -6.51
N ALA A 266 13.20 -8.18 -7.19
CA ALA A 266 13.69 -8.03 -8.56
C ALA A 266 12.56 -7.65 -9.54
N ILE A 267 11.36 -8.24 -9.39
CA ILE A 267 10.19 -7.89 -10.21
C ILE A 267 9.75 -6.44 -9.96
N ILE A 268 9.64 -6.01 -8.70
CA ILE A 268 9.29 -4.61 -8.38
C ILE A 268 10.32 -3.63 -8.92
N THR A 269 11.61 -3.96 -8.81
CA THR A 269 12.70 -3.17 -9.40
C THR A 269 12.58 -3.11 -10.92
N GLY A 270 12.31 -4.23 -11.58
CA GLY A 270 12.10 -4.30 -13.03
C GLY A 270 10.89 -3.48 -13.49
N ILE A 271 9.77 -3.56 -12.79
CA ILE A 271 8.57 -2.76 -13.08
C ILE A 271 8.88 -1.26 -12.95
N LEU A 272 9.51 -0.86 -11.84
CA LEU A 272 9.88 0.55 -11.62
C LEU A 272 10.92 1.02 -12.65
N GLY A 273 11.86 0.17 -13.06
CA GLY A 273 12.79 0.44 -14.15
C GLY A 273 12.08 0.63 -15.49
N LEU A 274 11.12 -0.24 -15.83
CA LEU A 274 10.31 -0.08 -17.04
C LEU A 274 9.49 1.21 -17.01
N MET A 275 8.84 1.51 -15.88
CA MET A 275 8.07 2.75 -15.71
C MET A 275 8.98 3.99 -15.81
N GLY A 276 10.13 3.98 -15.14
CA GLY A 276 11.11 5.07 -15.18
C GLY A 276 11.83 5.23 -16.51
N GLY A 277 11.80 4.23 -17.39
CA GLY A 277 12.37 4.32 -18.74
C GLY A 277 11.33 4.65 -19.83
N LEU A 278 10.09 4.17 -19.67
CA LEU A 278 9.05 4.27 -20.72
C LEU A 278 8.00 5.34 -20.43
N LEU A 279 7.76 5.67 -19.17
CA LEU A 279 6.69 6.60 -18.74
C LEU A 279 7.30 7.87 -18.16
N GLN A 280 7.32 8.93 -18.96
CA GLN A 280 7.83 10.22 -18.51
C GLN A 280 7.05 10.73 -17.29
N ILE A 281 7.78 11.15 -16.25
CA ILE A 281 7.24 11.74 -15.04
C ILE A 281 8.00 13.01 -14.68
N ASN A 282 7.26 14.00 -14.16
CA ASN A 282 7.77 15.29 -13.71
C ASN A 282 8.78 15.95 -14.68
N ALA A 283 8.32 16.24 -15.90
CA ALA A 283 9.09 16.91 -16.95
C ALA A 283 9.21 18.42 -16.68
N ILE A 284 10.00 18.78 -15.66
CA ILE A 284 10.14 20.15 -15.13
C ILE A 284 10.48 21.18 -16.21
N TRP A 285 11.26 20.78 -17.23
CA TRP A 285 11.66 21.63 -18.36
C TRP A 285 10.50 22.14 -19.22
N ASN A 286 9.32 21.53 -19.14
CA ASN A 286 8.10 22.01 -19.81
C ASN A 286 7.36 23.10 -19.02
N LEU A 287 7.57 23.16 -17.71
CA LEU A 287 6.88 24.09 -16.81
C LEU A 287 7.66 25.40 -16.64
N GLY A 288 8.99 25.29 -16.58
CA GLY A 288 9.87 26.42 -16.31
C GLY A 288 10.15 26.61 -14.81
N PRO A 289 11.10 27.50 -14.49
CA PRO A 289 11.47 27.79 -13.11
C PRO A 289 10.34 28.49 -12.36
N TYR A 290 10.30 28.32 -11.05
CA TYR A 290 9.32 29.03 -10.23
C TYR A 290 9.54 30.55 -10.28
N ARG A 291 8.45 31.28 -10.55
CA ARG A 291 8.38 32.74 -10.44
C ARG A 291 7.04 33.12 -9.81
N PRO A 292 7.01 33.92 -8.73
CA PRO A 292 5.75 34.29 -8.06
C PRO A 292 4.72 35.02 -8.94
N SER A 293 5.14 35.56 -10.10
CA SER A 293 4.28 36.26 -11.05
C SER A 293 3.67 35.37 -12.13
N GLN A 294 3.97 34.07 -12.15
CA GLN A 294 3.51 33.13 -13.17
C GLN A 294 2.80 31.94 -12.53
N VAL A 295 1.88 31.32 -13.28
CA VAL A 295 1.16 30.11 -12.87
C VAL A 295 0.92 29.17 -14.05
N SER A 296 0.82 27.87 -13.78
CA SER A 296 0.32 26.87 -14.73
C SER A 296 -1.20 26.82 -14.73
N ALA A 297 -1.80 26.29 -15.80
CA ALA A 297 -3.26 26.15 -15.91
C ALA A 297 -3.85 25.14 -14.89
N GLY A 298 -3.06 24.15 -14.47
CA GLY A 298 -3.39 23.25 -13.38
C GLY A 298 -2.26 23.23 -12.36
N SER A 299 -2.61 23.29 -11.07
CA SER A 299 -1.68 23.16 -9.95
C SER A 299 -2.18 22.10 -8.99
N GLN A 300 -1.68 20.87 -9.18
CA GLN A 300 -2.08 19.71 -8.39
C GLN A 300 -0.82 19.01 -7.87
N PRO A 301 -0.80 18.60 -6.59
CA PRO A 301 0.30 17.82 -6.05
C PRO A 301 0.23 16.37 -6.56
N ASP A 302 1.24 15.57 -6.21
CA ASP A 302 1.17 14.12 -6.43
C ASP A 302 -0.04 13.48 -5.72
N PHE A 303 -0.49 12.33 -6.22
CA PHE A 303 -1.75 11.70 -5.82
C PHE A 303 -1.90 11.49 -4.30
N TYR A 304 -0.81 11.22 -3.58
CA TYR A 304 -0.84 10.98 -2.14
C TYR A 304 -1.12 12.26 -1.33
N MET A 305 -0.89 13.44 -1.91
CA MET A 305 -1.22 14.75 -1.36
C MET A 305 -2.45 15.39 -2.02
N MET A 306 -2.96 14.84 -3.13
CA MET A 306 -4.12 15.41 -3.83
C MET A 306 -5.33 15.62 -2.92
N TRP A 307 -5.59 14.72 -1.96
CA TRP A 307 -6.74 14.88 -1.08
C TRP A 307 -6.69 16.16 -0.21
N THR A 308 -5.51 16.68 0.13
CA THR A 308 -5.40 17.93 0.92
C THR A 308 -5.70 19.14 0.04
N GLU A 309 -5.20 19.15 -1.20
CA GLU A 309 -5.51 20.18 -2.19
C GLU A 309 -6.99 20.15 -2.60
N GLY A 310 -7.53 18.95 -2.85
CA GLY A 310 -8.95 18.78 -3.13
C GLY A 310 -9.82 19.26 -1.98
N LEU A 311 -9.43 19.01 -0.73
CA LEU A 311 -10.10 19.58 0.43
C LEU A 311 -10.04 21.12 0.44
N ALA A 312 -8.90 21.72 0.10
CA ALA A 312 -8.77 23.17 -0.02
C ALA A 312 -9.69 23.76 -1.09
N ARG A 313 -9.84 23.07 -2.23
CA ARG A 313 -10.75 23.48 -3.32
C ARG A 313 -12.23 23.34 -2.95
N LEU A 314 -12.57 22.30 -2.19
CA LEU A 314 -13.96 22.02 -1.81
C LEU A 314 -14.42 22.81 -0.58
N TRP A 315 -13.53 23.14 0.34
CA TRP A 315 -13.90 23.87 1.55
C TRP A 315 -14.60 25.19 1.18
N PRO A 316 -15.76 25.51 1.78
CA PRO A 316 -16.40 26.80 1.55
C PRO A 316 -15.49 27.95 2.00
N ALA A 317 -15.73 29.15 1.47
CA ALA A 317 -15.04 30.37 1.89
C ALA A 317 -15.54 30.84 3.28
N TRP A 318 -15.42 29.97 4.28
CA TRP A 318 -15.78 30.24 5.67
C TRP A 318 -14.58 30.84 6.38
N GLU A 319 -14.71 32.12 6.72
CA GLU A 319 -13.72 32.87 7.48
C GLU A 319 -14.37 33.38 8.76
N PHE A 320 -13.58 33.43 9.83
CA PHE A 320 -14.05 33.92 11.11
C PHE A 320 -13.20 35.10 11.57
N TYR A 321 -13.86 36.12 12.09
CA TYR A 321 -13.23 37.36 12.54
C TYR A 321 -13.47 37.49 14.05
N PHE A 322 -12.42 37.37 14.84
CA PHE A 322 -12.49 37.37 16.30
C PHE A 322 -11.52 38.39 16.88
N TRP A 323 -12.01 39.34 17.69
CA TRP A 323 -11.18 40.32 18.41
C TRP A 323 -10.13 41.05 17.53
N GLY A 324 -10.49 41.39 16.29
CA GLY A 324 -9.57 42.03 15.34
C GLY A 324 -8.58 41.09 14.64
N HIS A 325 -8.66 39.78 14.90
CA HIS A 325 -7.90 38.73 14.21
C HIS A 325 -8.78 37.98 13.20
N THR A 326 -8.14 37.41 12.19
CA THR A 326 -8.79 36.62 11.14
C THR A 326 -8.37 35.16 11.23
N VAL A 327 -9.33 34.25 11.17
CA VAL A 327 -9.13 32.81 10.98
C VAL A 327 -9.57 32.50 9.54
N PRO A 328 -8.64 32.37 8.59
CA PRO A 328 -8.96 32.24 7.18
C PRO A 328 -9.43 30.82 6.84
N GLY A 329 -10.17 30.68 5.74
CA GLY A 329 -10.73 29.39 5.29
C GLY A 329 -9.73 28.22 5.19
N PRO A 330 -8.48 28.41 4.73
CA PRO A 330 -7.47 27.34 4.68
C PRO A 330 -7.17 26.66 6.03
N VAL A 331 -7.51 27.29 7.17
CA VAL A 331 -7.39 26.65 8.49
C VAL A 331 -8.25 25.39 8.58
N GLY A 332 -9.41 25.37 7.92
CA GLY A 332 -10.27 24.19 7.84
C GLY A 332 -9.54 22.98 7.27
N VAL A 333 -8.66 23.18 6.28
CA VAL A 333 -7.86 22.12 5.67
C VAL A 333 -6.90 21.51 6.69
N ALA A 334 -6.16 22.33 7.43
CA ALA A 334 -5.24 21.85 8.46
C ALA A 334 -5.95 21.11 9.59
N LEU A 335 -7.12 21.62 10.03
CA LEU A 335 -7.90 21.00 11.09
C LEU A 335 -8.43 19.62 10.68
N ILE A 336 -9.01 19.52 9.49
CA ILE A 336 -9.51 18.25 8.97
C ILE A 336 -8.36 17.29 8.66
N MET A 337 -7.24 17.78 8.13
CA MET A 337 -6.04 16.96 7.92
C MET A 337 -5.52 16.38 9.24
N GLY A 338 -5.39 17.23 10.27
CA GLY A 338 -5.02 16.80 11.61
C GLY A 338 -6.01 15.81 12.21
N LEU A 339 -7.31 16.05 12.05
CA LEU A 339 -8.36 15.14 12.49
C LEU A 339 -8.26 13.77 11.81
N VAL A 340 -8.06 13.73 10.49
CA VAL A 340 -7.90 12.47 9.74
C VAL A 340 -6.66 11.70 10.23
N PHE A 341 -5.53 12.38 10.42
CA PHE A 341 -4.31 11.74 10.94
C PHE A 341 -4.48 11.22 12.37
N ILE A 342 -5.16 11.97 13.23
CA ILE A 342 -5.47 11.54 14.60
C ILE A 342 -6.38 10.32 14.55
N LEU A 343 -7.52 10.40 13.85
CA LEU A 343 -8.48 9.29 13.74
C LEU A 343 -7.84 8.04 13.16
N LEU A 344 -7.01 8.17 12.12
CA LEU A 344 -6.25 7.06 11.56
C LEU A 344 -5.34 6.41 12.61
N THR A 345 -4.55 7.22 13.31
CA THR A 345 -3.56 6.74 14.28
C THR A 345 -4.22 6.05 15.47
N ILE A 346 -5.33 6.61 15.97
CA ILE A 346 -6.01 6.10 17.18
C ILE A 346 -7.09 5.05 16.89
N TYR A 347 -7.33 4.72 15.61
CA TYR A 347 -8.42 3.83 15.19
C TYR A 347 -8.50 2.49 15.97
N PRO A 348 -7.39 1.75 16.21
CA PRO A 348 -7.44 0.50 16.99
C PRO A 348 -8.04 0.69 18.39
N PHE A 349 -7.73 1.82 19.04
CA PHE A 349 -8.21 2.11 20.39
C PHE A 349 -9.69 2.53 20.39
N LEU A 350 -10.14 3.19 19.32
CA LEU A 350 -11.56 3.49 19.12
C LEU A 350 -12.36 2.21 18.90
N GLU A 351 -11.96 1.36 17.95
CA GLU A 351 -12.68 0.10 17.67
C GLU A 351 -12.71 -0.79 18.91
N LYS A 352 -11.58 -0.96 19.59
CA LYS A 352 -11.48 -1.71 20.85
C LYS A 352 -12.45 -1.20 21.92
N ARG A 353 -12.57 0.12 22.08
CA ARG A 353 -13.48 0.73 23.06
C ARG A 353 -14.95 0.51 22.70
N PHE A 354 -15.31 0.67 21.42
CA PHE A 354 -16.71 0.54 20.98
C PHE A 354 -17.18 -0.92 20.86
N THR A 355 -16.29 -1.84 20.51
CA THR A 355 -16.61 -3.27 20.35
C THR A 355 -16.40 -4.09 21.62
N GLY A 356 -15.62 -3.58 22.58
CA GLY A 356 -15.20 -4.36 23.75
C GLY A 356 -14.17 -5.45 23.43
N ASP A 357 -13.52 -5.40 22.26
CA ASP A 357 -12.58 -6.44 21.82
C ASP A 357 -11.18 -6.26 22.44
N TYR A 358 -11.00 -6.80 23.66
CA TYR A 358 -9.72 -6.81 24.39
C TYR A 358 -8.94 -8.13 24.26
N ALA A 359 -9.48 -9.10 23.50
CA ALA A 359 -8.91 -10.43 23.34
C ALA A 359 -7.65 -10.42 22.47
N HIS A 360 -6.87 -11.50 22.53
CA HIS A 360 -5.68 -11.67 21.71
C HIS A 360 -6.05 -12.31 20.37
N HIS A 361 -5.72 -11.66 19.25
CA HIS A 361 -6.08 -12.12 17.90
C HIS A 361 -4.84 -12.34 17.04
N ASN A 362 -4.57 -13.59 16.65
CA ASN A 362 -3.57 -13.99 15.65
C ASN A 362 -4.22 -14.40 14.32
N LEU A 363 -5.48 -14.84 14.35
CA LEU A 363 -6.25 -15.05 13.13
C LEU A 363 -6.89 -13.74 12.64
N LEU A 364 -6.80 -13.53 11.33
CA LEU A 364 -7.42 -12.40 10.65
C LEU A 364 -8.92 -12.62 10.50
N GLN A 365 -9.68 -11.53 10.49
CA GLN A 365 -11.06 -11.57 10.06
C GLN A 365 -11.10 -11.36 8.55
N ARG A 366 -11.92 -12.13 7.82
CA ARG A 366 -12.20 -11.75 6.43
C ARG A 366 -12.97 -10.43 6.45
N PRO A 367 -12.73 -9.50 5.51
CA PRO A 367 -13.38 -8.20 5.54
C PRO A 367 -14.92 -8.28 5.59
N ARG A 368 -15.50 -9.30 4.94
CA ARG A 368 -16.96 -9.54 4.98
C ARG A 368 -17.48 -9.90 6.38
N ASP A 369 -16.65 -10.43 7.27
CA ASP A 369 -17.03 -10.87 8.63
C ASP A 369 -17.08 -9.72 9.64
N ALA A 370 -16.57 -8.55 9.27
CA ALA A 370 -16.69 -7.32 10.06
C ALA A 370 -17.39 -6.21 9.25
N PRO A 371 -18.71 -6.32 9.01
CA PRO A 371 -19.43 -5.42 8.10
C PRO A 371 -19.30 -3.93 8.46
N VAL A 372 -19.38 -3.59 9.75
CA VAL A 372 -19.27 -2.20 10.22
C VAL A 372 -17.88 -1.64 9.96
N ARG A 373 -16.82 -2.35 10.38
CA ARG A 373 -15.44 -1.92 10.11
C ARG A 373 -15.21 -1.76 8.61
N THR A 374 -15.60 -2.75 7.81
CA THR A 374 -15.43 -2.70 6.36
C THR A 374 -16.20 -1.55 5.72
N ALA A 375 -17.41 -1.24 6.21
CA ALA A 375 -18.16 -0.08 5.78
C ALA A 375 -17.48 1.25 6.18
N ILE A 376 -16.91 1.37 7.39
CA ILE A 376 -16.13 2.56 7.80
C ILE A 376 -14.89 2.73 6.91
N GLY A 377 -14.18 1.65 6.60
CA GLY A 377 -13.02 1.70 5.71
C GLY A 377 -13.40 2.12 4.29
N ALA A 378 -14.48 1.56 3.74
CA ALA A 378 -14.98 1.97 2.42
C ALA A 378 -15.47 3.42 2.41
N MET A 379 -16.11 3.88 3.49
CA MET A 379 -16.47 5.28 3.70
C MET A 379 -15.23 6.19 3.66
N ALA A 380 -14.18 5.85 4.40
CA ALA A 380 -12.93 6.61 4.41
C ALA A 380 -12.23 6.63 3.03
N ILE A 381 -12.20 5.49 2.33
CA ILE A 381 -11.68 5.42 0.95
C ILE A 381 -12.52 6.30 0.01
N SER A 382 -13.85 6.25 0.10
CA SER A 382 -14.71 7.08 -0.75
C SER A 382 -14.51 8.58 -0.48
N PHE A 383 -14.32 8.96 0.78
CA PHE A 383 -13.98 10.34 1.15
C PHE A 383 -12.64 10.76 0.54
N TYR A 384 -11.59 9.95 0.72
CA TYR A 384 -10.29 10.17 0.07
C TYR A 384 -10.42 10.29 -1.45
N MET A 385 -11.17 9.40 -2.10
CA MET A 385 -11.34 9.42 -3.56
C MET A 385 -12.07 10.69 -4.04
N VAL A 386 -13.11 11.14 -3.35
CA VAL A 386 -13.80 12.40 -3.68
C VAL A 386 -12.83 13.58 -3.61
N LEU A 387 -12.05 13.67 -2.53
CA LEU A 387 -11.08 14.75 -2.35
C LEU A 387 -9.98 14.69 -3.44
N THR A 388 -9.40 13.51 -3.68
CA THR A 388 -8.36 13.32 -4.69
C THR A 388 -8.85 13.66 -6.10
N LEU A 389 -10.07 13.27 -6.47
CA LEU A 389 -10.65 13.63 -7.77
C LEU A 389 -10.98 15.13 -7.84
N ALA A 390 -11.39 15.75 -6.75
CA ALA A 390 -11.64 17.19 -6.71
C ALA A 390 -10.34 18.02 -6.84
N ALA A 391 -9.18 17.47 -6.48
CA ALA A 391 -7.88 18.12 -6.67
C ALA A 391 -7.51 18.29 -8.16
N MET A 392 -8.09 17.47 -9.03
CA MET A 392 -7.93 17.53 -10.48
C MET A 392 -9.22 17.99 -11.19
N ASN A 393 -10.08 18.74 -10.49
CA ASN A 393 -11.37 19.20 -11.00
C ASN A 393 -11.25 20.11 -12.24
N ASP A 394 -10.12 20.80 -12.38
CA ASP A 394 -9.71 21.59 -13.55
C ASP A 394 -9.51 20.71 -14.79
N ILE A 395 -8.75 19.62 -14.65
CA ILE A 395 -8.50 18.66 -15.74
C ILE A 395 -9.77 17.87 -16.06
N ILE A 396 -10.53 17.45 -15.05
CA ILE A 396 -11.82 16.77 -15.23
C ILE A 396 -12.79 17.67 -16.00
N ALA A 397 -12.92 18.94 -15.59
CA ALA A 397 -13.77 19.91 -16.27
C ALA A 397 -13.35 20.09 -17.74
N TRP A 398 -12.05 20.22 -17.99
CA TRP A 398 -11.52 20.40 -19.33
C TRP A 398 -11.67 19.17 -20.23
N LYS A 399 -11.33 17.97 -19.74
CA LYS A 399 -11.33 16.73 -20.52
C LYS A 399 -12.71 16.11 -20.71
N PHE A 400 -13.56 16.19 -19.70
CA PHE A 400 -14.92 15.63 -19.76
C PHE A 400 -15.99 16.66 -20.10
N HIS A 401 -15.59 17.90 -20.40
CA HIS A 401 -16.49 18.98 -20.82
C HIS A 401 -17.59 19.25 -19.78
N ILE A 402 -17.23 19.24 -18.50
CA ILE A 402 -18.11 19.57 -17.38
C ILE A 402 -17.73 20.96 -16.86
N SER A 403 -18.70 21.75 -16.42
CA SER A 403 -18.42 23.05 -15.80
C SER A 403 -17.54 22.90 -14.55
N LEU A 404 -16.51 23.74 -14.41
CA LEU A 404 -15.64 23.79 -13.22
C LEU A 404 -16.42 24.07 -11.92
N ASN A 405 -17.44 24.92 -12.00
CA ASN A 405 -18.30 25.19 -10.86
C ASN A 405 -19.14 23.96 -10.51
N ALA A 406 -19.65 23.25 -11.53
CA ALA A 406 -20.41 22.03 -11.32
C ALA A 406 -19.53 20.92 -10.70
N THR A 407 -18.30 20.71 -11.17
CA THR A 407 -17.39 19.71 -10.58
C THR A 407 -17.08 20.03 -9.11
N THR A 408 -16.90 21.31 -8.76
CA THR A 408 -16.70 21.76 -7.38
C THR A 408 -17.94 21.49 -6.51
N TRP A 409 -19.15 21.78 -7.00
CA TRP A 409 -20.39 21.49 -6.26
C TRP A 409 -20.65 19.99 -6.11
N ILE A 410 -20.37 19.20 -7.16
CA ILE A 410 -20.41 17.73 -7.09
C ILE A 410 -19.46 17.23 -5.99
N GLY A 411 -18.25 17.78 -5.91
CA GLY A 411 -17.29 17.44 -4.85
C GLY A 411 -17.77 17.85 -3.45
N ARG A 412 -18.32 19.06 -3.29
CA ARG A 412 -18.85 19.57 -2.01
C ARG A 412 -20.01 18.73 -1.46
N ILE A 413 -20.95 18.40 -2.33
CA ILE A 413 -22.08 17.52 -1.98
C ILE A 413 -21.53 16.09 -1.76
N GLY A 414 -20.65 15.64 -2.65
CA GLY A 414 -20.05 14.32 -2.64
C GLY A 414 -19.28 14.02 -1.36
N MET A 415 -18.48 14.94 -0.84
CA MET A 415 -17.67 14.70 0.37
C MET A 415 -18.53 14.48 1.63
N VAL A 416 -19.78 14.92 1.63
CA VAL A 416 -20.73 14.73 2.74
C VAL A 416 -21.69 13.57 2.49
N VAL A 417 -22.23 13.45 1.27
CA VAL A 417 -23.32 12.51 0.95
C VAL A 417 -22.80 11.15 0.49
N LEU A 418 -21.72 11.11 -0.29
CA LEU A 418 -21.22 9.85 -0.85
C LEU A 418 -20.68 8.89 0.22
N PRO A 419 -19.88 9.33 1.23
CA PRO A 419 -19.35 8.41 2.23
C PRO A 419 -20.43 7.66 3.03
N PRO A 420 -21.51 8.30 3.54
CA PRO A 420 -22.62 7.58 4.17
C PRO A 420 -23.35 6.59 3.23
N ILE A 421 -23.50 6.93 1.94
CA ILE A 421 -24.08 6.01 0.95
C ILE A 421 -23.18 4.79 0.77
N ILE A 422 -21.88 5.00 0.60
CA ILE A 422 -20.90 3.91 0.47
C ILE A 422 -20.87 3.06 1.73
N PHE A 423 -20.92 3.67 2.91
CA PHE A 423 -21.04 2.94 4.18
C PHE A 423 -22.25 1.99 4.15
N PHE A 424 -23.44 2.50 3.81
CA PHE A 424 -24.66 1.70 3.76
C PHE A 424 -24.55 0.56 2.74
N VAL A 425 -24.11 0.86 1.52
CA VAL A 425 -23.96 -0.13 0.44
C VAL A 425 -22.96 -1.20 0.86
N THR A 426 -21.78 -0.83 1.34
CA THR A 426 -20.74 -1.79 1.76
C THR A 426 -21.21 -2.64 2.94
N TYR A 427 -21.88 -2.07 3.93
CA TYR A 427 -22.44 -2.83 5.04
C TYR A 427 -23.41 -3.92 4.55
N ARG A 428 -24.35 -3.56 3.67
CA ARG A 428 -25.30 -4.51 3.07
C ARG A 428 -24.61 -5.53 2.18
N TRP A 429 -23.58 -5.12 1.45
CA TRP A 429 -22.78 -5.99 0.60
C TRP A 429 -22.04 -7.05 1.42
N CYS A 430 -21.43 -6.67 2.54
CA CYS A 430 -20.79 -7.62 3.45
C CYS A 430 -21.78 -8.67 3.97
N ILE A 431 -22.98 -8.26 4.39
CA ILE A 431 -24.03 -9.19 4.83
C ILE A 431 -24.48 -10.11 3.69
N GLY A 432 -24.64 -9.57 2.47
CA GLY A 432 -24.95 -10.39 1.28
C GLY A 432 -23.88 -11.44 1.00
N LEU A 433 -22.59 -11.07 1.12
CA LEU A 433 -21.47 -12.00 0.98
C LEU A 433 -21.41 -13.05 2.10
N GLN A 434 -21.79 -12.69 3.34
CA GLN A 434 -21.90 -13.66 4.44
C GLN A 434 -23.02 -14.67 4.18
N ARG A 435 -24.18 -14.21 3.69
CA ARG A 435 -25.30 -15.08 3.33
C ARG A 435 -24.93 -16.04 2.20
N SER A 436 -24.33 -15.52 1.13
CA SER A 436 -23.77 -16.36 0.06
C SER A 436 -22.74 -17.38 0.57
N ASP A 437 -21.99 -17.07 1.64
CA ASP A 437 -21.12 -18.04 2.30
C ASP A 437 -21.88 -19.13 3.04
N ARG A 438 -22.94 -18.78 3.77
CA ARG A 438 -23.81 -19.73 4.47
C ARG A 438 -24.62 -20.61 3.52
N ASP A 439 -25.16 -20.04 2.45
CA ASP A 439 -25.97 -20.77 1.47
C ASP A 439 -25.20 -21.97 0.89
N VAL A 440 -23.90 -21.81 0.65
CA VAL A 440 -23.03 -22.90 0.16
C VAL A 440 -22.68 -23.93 1.24
N LEU A 441 -22.62 -23.54 2.52
CA LEU A 441 -22.43 -24.50 3.61
C LEU A 441 -23.70 -25.31 3.87
N GLU A 442 -24.87 -24.71 3.67
CA GLU A 442 -26.17 -25.33 3.88
C GLU A 442 -26.60 -26.22 2.69
N HIS A 443 -26.36 -25.78 1.45
CA HIS A 443 -26.88 -26.46 0.25
C HIS A 443 -25.79 -27.10 -0.62
N GLY A 444 -24.52 -26.71 -0.47
CA GLY A 444 -23.41 -27.10 -1.33
C GLY A 444 -23.10 -26.09 -2.44
N ILE A 445 -22.11 -26.40 -3.27
CA ILE A 445 -21.75 -25.57 -4.43
C ILE A 445 -22.74 -25.81 -5.57
N GLU A 446 -23.34 -24.75 -6.07
CA GLU A 446 -24.11 -24.72 -7.32
C GLU A 446 -23.25 -25.23 -8.49
N THR A 447 -23.65 -26.35 -9.11
CA THR A 447 -22.88 -26.94 -10.22
C THR A 447 -23.22 -26.34 -11.58
N GLY A 448 -24.35 -25.64 -11.71
CA GLY A 448 -24.90 -25.19 -12.99
C GLY A 448 -25.55 -26.31 -13.81
N ILE A 449 -25.59 -27.55 -13.31
CA ILE A 449 -26.26 -28.68 -13.97
C ILE A 449 -27.71 -28.75 -13.51
N ILE A 450 -28.63 -28.47 -14.43
CA ILE A 450 -30.06 -28.57 -14.18
C ILE A 450 -30.58 -29.94 -14.58
N LYS A 451 -31.24 -30.64 -13.64
CA LYS A 451 -31.85 -31.95 -13.85
C LYS A 451 -33.38 -31.84 -13.73
N ARG A 452 -34.10 -32.35 -14.73
CA ARG A 452 -35.56 -32.51 -14.66
C ARG A 452 -35.90 -33.85 -14.01
N LEU A 453 -36.70 -33.83 -12.95
CA LEU A 453 -37.15 -35.01 -12.24
C LEU A 453 -38.36 -35.66 -12.94
N PRO A 454 -38.65 -36.96 -12.70
CA PRO A 454 -39.76 -37.67 -13.36
C PRO A 454 -41.15 -37.02 -13.19
N HIS A 455 -41.36 -36.29 -12.10
CA HIS A 455 -42.61 -35.58 -11.79
C HIS A 455 -42.63 -34.13 -12.34
N GLY A 456 -41.65 -33.75 -13.16
CA GLY A 456 -41.62 -32.48 -13.89
C GLY A 456 -40.86 -31.33 -13.23
N ALA A 457 -40.45 -31.45 -11.96
CA ALA A 457 -39.67 -30.42 -11.26
C ALA A 457 -38.24 -30.30 -11.84
N TYR A 458 -37.71 -29.08 -11.83
CA TYR A 458 -36.31 -28.80 -12.16
C TYR A 458 -35.54 -28.58 -10.86
N ILE A 459 -34.43 -29.30 -10.70
CA ILE A 459 -33.49 -29.08 -9.61
C ILE A 459 -32.13 -28.71 -10.17
N GLU A 460 -31.45 -27.80 -9.49
CA GLU A 460 -30.01 -27.62 -9.69
C GLU A 460 -29.27 -28.65 -8.83
N LEU A 461 -28.37 -29.40 -9.45
CA LEU A 461 -27.48 -30.27 -8.71
C LEU A 461 -26.49 -29.42 -7.92
N HIS A 462 -26.44 -29.64 -6.61
CA HIS A 462 -25.45 -29.04 -5.74
C HIS A 462 -24.41 -30.08 -5.35
N GLN A 463 -23.16 -29.66 -5.21
CA GLN A 463 -22.07 -30.48 -4.68
C GLN A 463 -21.87 -30.16 -3.20
N PRO A 464 -22.25 -31.06 -2.27
CA PRO A 464 -21.94 -30.91 -0.86
C PRO A 464 -20.43 -30.76 -0.63
N LEU A 465 -20.06 -29.86 0.30
CA LEU A 465 -18.67 -29.66 0.74
C LEU A 465 -18.25 -30.63 1.84
N GLY A 466 -19.23 -31.21 2.54
CA GLY A 466 -19.02 -32.10 3.68
C GLY A 466 -19.80 -33.41 3.55
N PRO A 467 -19.97 -34.13 4.66
CA PRO A 467 -20.77 -35.34 4.70
C PRO A 467 -22.23 -35.08 4.28
N VAL A 468 -22.89 -36.15 3.84
CA VAL A 468 -24.32 -36.16 3.48
C VAL A 468 -25.08 -37.10 4.41
N ASP A 469 -26.36 -36.82 4.64
CA ASP A 469 -27.26 -37.69 5.40
C ASP A 469 -27.73 -38.91 4.57
N GLU A 470 -28.53 -39.78 5.18
CA GLU A 470 -29.10 -40.97 4.53
C GLU A 470 -30.02 -40.65 3.34
N HIS A 471 -30.52 -39.42 3.25
CA HIS A 471 -31.39 -38.93 2.18
C HIS A 471 -30.61 -38.16 1.09
N GLY A 472 -29.29 -38.05 1.22
CA GLY A 472 -28.42 -37.33 0.28
C GLY A 472 -28.44 -35.82 0.45
N HIS A 473 -29.01 -35.29 1.54
CA HIS A 473 -28.91 -33.88 1.87
C HIS A 473 -27.54 -33.58 2.51
N PRO A 474 -26.93 -32.42 2.19
CA PRO A 474 -25.71 -31.98 2.87
C PRO A 474 -25.96 -31.80 4.37
N ILE A 475 -25.04 -32.31 5.20
CA ILE A 475 -25.01 -31.95 6.62
C ILE A 475 -24.44 -30.53 6.71
N PRO A 476 -25.18 -29.55 7.27
CA PRO A 476 -24.72 -28.17 7.31
C PRO A 476 -23.40 -28.04 8.07
N LEU A 477 -22.42 -27.42 7.43
CA LEU A 477 -21.10 -27.17 8.03
C LEU A 477 -21.09 -25.82 8.77
N GLU A 478 -20.35 -25.74 9.87
CA GLU A 478 -20.16 -24.47 10.59
C GLU A 478 -19.22 -23.52 9.84
N TYR A 479 -19.49 -22.21 9.92
CA TYR A 479 -18.63 -21.20 9.32
C TYR A 479 -17.39 -20.94 10.20
N ALA A 480 -16.22 -21.31 9.69
CA ALA A 480 -14.93 -21.16 10.39
C ALA A 480 -14.11 -19.91 9.96
N GLY A 481 -14.71 -18.95 9.25
CA GLY A 481 -13.99 -17.76 8.76
C GLY A 481 -13.10 -17.99 7.53
N ALA A 482 -13.01 -19.22 7.02
CA ALA A 482 -12.24 -19.55 5.82
C ALA A 482 -12.95 -19.09 4.53
N ALA A 483 -12.18 -18.88 3.46
CA ALA A 483 -12.76 -18.64 2.15
C ALA A 483 -13.31 -19.95 1.57
N LEU A 484 -14.61 -19.95 1.23
CA LEU A 484 -15.28 -21.13 0.67
C LEU A 484 -15.22 -21.11 -0.86
N PRO A 485 -14.95 -22.26 -1.50
CA PRO A 485 -15.08 -22.40 -2.95
C PRO A 485 -16.55 -22.22 -3.35
N LYS A 486 -16.78 -21.49 -4.45
CA LYS A 486 -18.12 -21.20 -5.00
C LYS A 486 -18.34 -21.78 -6.39
N LYS A 487 -17.31 -22.41 -6.95
CA LYS A 487 -17.33 -22.93 -8.31
C LYS A 487 -16.65 -24.29 -8.34
N MET A 488 -17.25 -25.23 -9.06
CA MET A 488 -16.73 -26.60 -9.19
C MET A 488 -15.30 -26.65 -9.76
N ASN A 489 -14.95 -25.74 -10.67
CA ASN A 489 -13.59 -25.68 -11.22
C ASN A 489 -12.50 -25.43 -10.17
N THR A 490 -12.82 -24.73 -9.07
CA THR A 490 -11.88 -24.53 -7.95
C THR A 490 -11.68 -25.76 -7.09
N LEU A 491 -12.57 -26.75 -7.20
CA LEU A 491 -12.44 -28.07 -6.57
C LEU A 491 -11.69 -29.09 -7.47
N GLY A 492 -11.11 -28.65 -8.59
CA GLY A 492 -10.42 -29.53 -9.51
C GLY A 492 -11.33 -30.35 -10.43
N SER A 493 -12.63 -30.04 -10.50
CA SER A 493 -13.59 -30.80 -11.32
C SER A 493 -13.30 -30.77 -12.83
N GLY A 494 -12.54 -29.78 -13.30
CA GLY A 494 -12.15 -29.65 -14.70
C GLY A 494 -10.99 -30.56 -15.11
N GLY A 495 -10.31 -31.22 -14.16
CA GLY A 495 -9.12 -32.03 -14.43
C GLY A 495 -7.89 -31.20 -14.82
N ALA A 496 -6.88 -31.88 -15.35
CA ALA A 496 -5.68 -31.25 -15.89
C ALA A 496 -5.75 -31.19 -17.42
N PRO A 497 -5.33 -30.08 -18.06
CA PRO A 497 -5.05 -30.12 -19.49
C PRO A 497 -3.90 -31.11 -19.74
N GLY A 498 -3.94 -31.84 -20.86
CA GLY A 498 -2.87 -32.76 -21.24
C GLY A 498 -1.50 -32.07 -21.22
N ARG A 499 -0.48 -32.76 -20.72
CA ARG A 499 0.89 -32.26 -20.65
C ARG A 499 1.54 -32.24 -22.04
N GLY A 500 2.53 -31.37 -22.18
CA GLY A 500 3.16 -31.07 -23.45
C GLY A 500 3.69 -29.64 -23.52
N SER A 501 4.33 -29.34 -24.63
CA SER A 501 4.54 -27.96 -25.05
C SER A 501 3.20 -27.34 -25.47
N PHE A 502 3.21 -26.03 -25.70
CA PHE A 502 2.04 -25.33 -26.23
C PHE A 502 1.56 -25.88 -27.59
N LEU A 503 2.44 -26.56 -28.35
CA LEU A 503 2.17 -27.02 -29.71
C LEU A 503 2.15 -28.55 -29.85
N THR A 504 2.75 -29.27 -28.90
CA THR A 504 2.99 -30.72 -29.01
C THR A 504 2.72 -31.39 -27.68
N ALA A 505 1.92 -32.45 -27.70
CA ALA A 505 1.67 -33.27 -26.51
C ALA A 505 2.90 -34.10 -26.13
N ASP A 506 3.06 -34.33 -24.83
CA ASP A 506 4.02 -35.32 -24.32
C ASP A 506 3.49 -36.75 -24.59
N PRO A 507 4.35 -37.78 -24.55
CA PRO A 507 3.91 -39.17 -24.56
C PRO A 507 2.85 -39.46 -23.48
N VAL A 508 1.86 -40.28 -23.81
CA VAL A 508 0.68 -40.53 -22.96
C VAL A 508 1.07 -41.15 -21.61
N ASP A 509 2.12 -41.98 -21.60
CA ASP A 509 2.66 -42.59 -20.39
C ASP A 509 3.32 -41.56 -19.45
N GLU A 510 4.04 -40.58 -20.00
CA GLU A 510 4.62 -39.48 -19.22
C GLU A 510 3.54 -38.55 -18.66
N ASP A 511 2.53 -38.18 -19.47
CA ASP A 511 1.39 -37.37 -19.03
C ASP A 511 0.63 -38.06 -17.89
N ALA A 512 0.33 -39.36 -18.04
CA ALA A 512 -0.34 -40.15 -17.01
C ALA A 512 0.46 -40.19 -15.71
N ALA A 513 1.77 -40.48 -15.78
CA ALA A 513 2.64 -40.54 -14.61
C ALA A 513 2.73 -39.19 -13.88
N LEU A 514 2.83 -38.09 -14.62
CA LEU A 514 2.88 -36.74 -14.05
C LEU A 514 1.55 -36.32 -13.42
N ASN A 515 0.42 -36.64 -14.05
CA ASN A 515 -0.90 -36.33 -13.52
C ASN A 515 -1.22 -37.16 -12.26
N GLU A 516 -0.84 -38.43 -12.24
CA GLU A 516 -0.93 -39.28 -11.04
C GLU A 516 -0.06 -38.71 -9.91
N ALA A 517 1.20 -38.37 -10.19
CA ALA A 517 2.10 -37.79 -9.20
C ALA A 517 1.59 -36.46 -8.64
N ALA A 518 1.04 -35.58 -9.49
CA ALA A 518 0.47 -34.30 -9.08
C ALA A 518 -0.73 -34.49 -8.15
N HIS A 519 -1.67 -35.36 -8.53
CA HIS A 519 -2.86 -35.65 -7.75
C HIS A 519 -2.53 -36.39 -6.44
N ALA A 520 -1.56 -37.31 -6.45
CA ALA A 520 -1.07 -37.97 -5.24
C ALA A 520 -0.39 -36.98 -4.28
N SER A 521 0.37 -36.01 -4.81
CA SER A 521 1.00 -34.94 -4.03
C SER A 521 -0.04 -34.02 -3.39
N GLU A 522 -1.07 -33.62 -4.14
CA GLU A 522 -2.18 -32.81 -3.63
C GLU A 522 -2.95 -33.53 -2.52
N ARG A 523 -3.32 -34.80 -2.75
CA ARG A 523 -3.97 -35.62 -1.73
C ARG A 523 -3.12 -35.75 -0.47
N ARG A 524 -1.82 -36.02 -0.61
CA ARG A 524 -0.89 -36.09 0.52
C ARG A 524 -0.85 -34.78 1.30
N ALA A 525 -0.84 -33.63 0.62
CA ALA A 525 -0.85 -32.33 1.26
C ALA A 525 -2.16 -32.07 2.03
N LEU A 526 -3.31 -32.41 1.44
CA LEU A 526 -4.62 -32.27 2.09
C LEU A 526 -4.75 -33.21 3.30
N THR A 527 -4.36 -34.47 3.16
CA THR A 527 -4.38 -35.45 4.26
C THR A 527 -3.47 -35.01 5.40
N ALA A 528 -2.25 -34.55 5.12
CA ALA A 528 -1.33 -34.09 6.16
C ALA A 528 -1.88 -32.86 6.94
N LEU A 529 -2.64 -31.99 6.27
CA LEU A 529 -3.32 -30.87 6.94
C LEU A 529 -4.51 -31.33 7.79
N ALA A 530 -5.31 -32.27 7.27
CA ALA A 530 -6.44 -32.86 8.00
C ALA A 530 -5.97 -33.61 9.25
N GLU A 531 -4.99 -34.52 9.12
CA GLU A 531 -4.40 -35.25 10.25
C GLU A 531 -3.84 -34.30 11.32
N ARG A 532 -3.22 -33.20 10.91
CA ARG A 532 -2.72 -32.18 11.84
C ARG A 532 -3.83 -31.40 12.51
N GLN A 533 -4.94 -31.14 11.82
CA GLN A 533 -6.10 -30.48 12.38
C GLN A 533 -6.78 -31.37 13.42
N ASP A 534 -6.99 -32.64 13.10
CA ASP A 534 -7.60 -33.63 13.99
C ASP A 534 -6.69 -33.91 15.20
N GLY A 535 -5.38 -34.01 14.98
CA GLY A 535 -4.38 -34.19 16.05
C GLY A 535 -4.32 -33.02 17.03
N ASN A 536 -4.61 -31.78 16.59
CA ASN A 536 -4.75 -30.64 17.50
C ASN A 536 -6.10 -30.62 18.23
N GLY A 537 -7.16 -31.18 17.64
CA GLY A 537 -8.49 -31.29 18.25
C GLY A 537 -8.51 -32.15 19.52
N ASN A 538 -7.72 -33.22 19.56
CA ASN A 538 -7.58 -34.07 20.76
C ASN A 538 -6.77 -33.42 21.90
N GLY A 539 -6.12 -32.28 21.67
CA GLY A 539 -5.31 -31.57 22.68
C GLY A 539 -6.05 -30.46 23.45
N GLN A 540 -7.30 -30.17 23.12
CA GLN A 540 -8.12 -29.12 23.79
C GLN A 540 -9.20 -29.68 24.73
N GLN A 541 -9.23 -30.99 24.96
CA GLN A 541 -10.00 -31.60 26.05
C GLN A 541 -9.09 -31.91 27.26
N HIS A 542 -8.54 -30.90 27.92
CA HIS A 542 -8.01 -31.01 29.30
C HIS A 542 -7.99 -29.67 30.01
#